data_AF-E4XK44-F1
#
_entry.id   AF-E4XK44-F1
#
_cell.length_a   1.000
_cell.length_b   1.000
_cell.length_c   1.000
_cell.angle_alpha   90.00
_cell.angle_beta   90.00
_cell.angle_gamma   90.00
#
_symmetry.space_group_name_H-M   'P 1'
#
loop_
_entity.id
_entity.type
_entity.pdbx_description
1 polymer ?
#
loop_
_entity_poly.entity_id
_entity_poly.type
_entity_poly.pdbx_seq_one_letter_code
_entity_poly.pdbx_strand_id
1 'polypeptide(L)'
;MTKEKYEKGEKREMPKKETWEALKDEGNKFYSHKKYEQALKSYSKAIQKASRNDVLFTNKALCFLKLKRFDEACSEARESIAIAPNSVKGHYLLGQSLIHLERYDDAVIALQTAQKYALEQHKNFGEEIAQSLRSAKSKSWQSREQKRIAQELELESYMMNLISLDKEKQTAEVDQGDEEYAEKIKKIDSKIRSRRDEVKSLFAQIDDRRKMREVPDYLCDKISFDLLKNPVITPSGITYNKKDIEEHLQKVGHFDPVSSRKLTSDMLVPNLVMKEVVTTFLEENEWAEDY
;
A
#
# COMPACT_ATOMS: atom_id res chain seq x y z
N MET A 1 20.51 83.30 -5.06
CA MET A 1 19.54 82.46 -4.31
C MET A 1 18.54 81.87 -5.31
N THR A 2 19.00 80.90 -6.12
CA THR A 2 18.72 79.45 -5.96
C THR A 2 17.24 79.08 -6.13
N LYS A 3 16.81 79.04 -7.40
CA LYS A 3 15.70 78.20 -7.87
C LYS A 3 16.30 76.85 -8.29
N GLU A 4 16.47 75.93 -7.34
CA GLU A 4 16.79 74.53 -7.62
C GLU A 4 16.69 73.76 -6.30
N LYS A 5 16.08 72.57 -6.36
CA LYS A 5 15.49 71.80 -5.23
C LYS A 5 14.05 72.30 -5.01
N TYR A 6 13.00 71.57 -5.35
CA TYR A 6 12.75 70.17 -5.03
C TYR A 6 11.77 69.59 -6.05
N GLU A 7 12.19 68.66 -6.89
CA GLU A 7 11.28 67.74 -7.60
C GLU A 7 12.08 66.52 -8.06
N LYS A 8 12.46 65.68 -7.09
CA LYS A 8 12.72 64.26 -7.34
C LYS A 8 11.79 63.49 -6.44
N GLY A 9 10.53 63.40 -6.88
CA GLY A 9 9.62 62.38 -6.37
C GLY A 9 10.17 61.03 -6.77
N GLU A 10 10.87 60.36 -5.85
CA GLU A 10 11.11 58.93 -5.94
C GLU A 10 9.76 58.25 -6.15
N LYS A 11 9.58 57.63 -7.31
CA LYS A 11 8.49 56.66 -7.50
C LYS A 11 8.77 55.51 -6.53
N ARG A 12 8.21 55.57 -5.33
CA ARG A 12 8.05 54.40 -4.47
C ARG A 12 7.23 53.40 -5.26
N GLU A 13 7.90 52.41 -5.85
CA GLU A 13 7.23 51.22 -6.35
C GLU A 13 6.41 50.64 -5.20
N MET A 14 5.08 50.73 -5.32
CA MET A 14 4.20 50.07 -4.38
C MET A 14 4.54 48.57 -4.42
N PRO A 15 4.72 47.90 -3.26
CA PRO A 15 5.07 46.48 -3.25
C PRO A 15 4.01 45.72 -4.06
N LYS A 16 4.45 45.03 -5.12
CA LYS A 16 3.58 44.17 -5.93
C LYS A 16 2.77 43.31 -4.97
N LYS A 17 1.44 43.44 -5.03
CA LYS A 17 0.53 42.71 -4.16
C LYS A 17 0.82 41.22 -4.34
N GLU A 18 1.41 40.57 -3.34
CA GLU A 18 1.75 39.15 -3.40
C GLU A 18 0.48 38.34 -3.69
N THR A 19 0.41 37.76 -4.88
CA THR A 19 -0.67 36.85 -5.28
C THR A 19 -0.35 35.43 -4.79
N TRP A 20 -1.39 34.60 -4.64
CA TRP A 20 -1.20 33.20 -4.27
C TRP A 20 -0.39 32.43 -5.35
N GLU A 21 -0.48 32.85 -6.62
CA GLU A 21 0.30 32.29 -7.74
C GLU A 21 1.79 32.59 -7.56
N ALA A 22 2.16 33.83 -7.25
CA ALA A 22 3.55 34.21 -7.02
C ALA A 22 4.16 33.44 -5.83
N LEU A 23 3.39 33.26 -4.75
CA LEU A 23 3.80 32.48 -3.58
C LEU A 23 3.90 30.99 -3.87
N LYS A 24 3.00 30.44 -4.69
CA LYS A 24 3.08 29.06 -5.20
C LYS A 24 4.36 28.87 -6.02
N ASP A 25 4.67 29.80 -6.91
CA ASP A 25 5.85 29.72 -7.78
C ASP A 25 7.14 29.89 -6.97
N GLU A 26 7.14 30.74 -5.96
CA GLU A 26 8.23 30.82 -4.97
C GLU A 26 8.40 29.49 -4.22
N GLY A 27 7.31 28.88 -3.76
CA GLY A 27 7.31 27.55 -3.15
C GLY A 27 7.87 26.48 -4.08
N ASN A 28 7.50 26.50 -5.36
CA ASN A 28 8.03 25.60 -6.39
C ASN A 28 9.55 25.78 -6.58
N LYS A 29 10.05 27.03 -6.55
CA LYS A 29 11.50 27.31 -6.61
C LYS A 29 12.21 26.77 -5.38
N PHE A 30 11.68 26.99 -4.18
CA PHE A 30 12.29 26.41 -2.97
C PHE A 30 12.27 24.88 -3.01
N TYR A 31 11.20 24.29 -3.50
CA TYR A 31 11.08 22.84 -3.68
C TYR A 31 12.14 22.31 -4.64
N SER A 32 12.35 22.94 -5.79
CA SER A 32 13.37 22.52 -6.77
C SER A 32 14.79 22.61 -6.21
N HIS A 33 15.04 23.55 -5.29
CA HIS A 33 16.31 23.69 -4.56
C HIS A 33 16.41 22.80 -3.31
N LYS A 34 15.48 21.85 -3.13
CA LYS A 34 15.40 20.94 -1.96
C LYS A 34 15.24 21.67 -0.61
N LYS A 35 14.82 22.93 -0.61
CA LYS A 35 14.58 23.74 0.60
C LYS A 35 13.12 23.59 1.04
N TYR A 36 12.75 22.37 1.46
CA TYR A 36 11.35 22.00 1.70
C TYR A 36 10.68 22.82 2.82
N GLU A 37 11.39 23.15 3.90
CA GLU A 37 10.85 24.00 4.97
C GLU A 37 10.53 25.43 4.51
N GLN A 38 11.32 25.98 3.58
CA GLN A 38 11.04 27.28 2.99
C GLN A 38 9.85 27.19 2.02
N ALA A 39 9.79 26.11 1.23
CA ALA A 39 8.64 25.84 0.37
C ALA A 39 7.33 25.72 1.16
N LEU A 40 7.34 25.04 2.32
CA LEU A 40 6.19 24.94 3.22
C LEU A 40 5.69 26.32 3.67
N LYS A 41 6.59 27.24 4.01
CA LYS A 41 6.22 28.61 4.40
C LYS A 41 5.55 29.35 3.24
N SER A 42 6.11 29.29 2.04
CA SER A 42 5.52 29.93 0.85
C SER A 42 4.17 29.32 0.47
N TYR A 43 4.03 27.99 0.49
CA TYR A 43 2.74 27.33 0.25
C TYR A 43 1.70 27.66 1.33
N SER A 44 2.09 27.72 2.60
CA SER A 44 1.17 28.08 3.69
C SER A 44 0.66 29.52 3.54
N LYS A 45 1.52 30.46 3.14
CA LYS A 45 1.10 31.83 2.77
C LYS A 45 0.17 31.83 1.55
N ALA A 46 0.43 31.00 0.56
CA ALA A 46 -0.44 30.87 -0.62
C ALA A 46 -1.83 30.33 -0.24
N ILE A 47 -1.91 29.33 0.64
CA ILE A 47 -3.17 28.74 1.14
C ILE A 47 -4.00 29.78 1.90
N GLN A 48 -3.37 30.64 2.72
CA GLN A 48 -4.08 31.73 3.41
C GLN A 48 -4.77 32.69 2.44
N LYS A 49 -4.21 32.87 1.23
CA LYS A 49 -4.80 33.73 0.18
C LYS A 49 -5.79 32.97 -0.72
N ALA A 50 -5.64 31.66 -0.87
CA ALA A 50 -6.46 30.81 -1.74
C ALA A 50 -6.73 29.44 -1.08
N SER A 51 -7.66 29.41 -0.13
CA SER A 51 -7.96 28.22 0.67
C SER A 51 -8.73 27.11 -0.08
N ARG A 52 -9.27 27.40 -1.27
CA ARG A 52 -10.01 26.44 -2.11
C ARG A 52 -9.19 25.83 -3.26
N ASN A 53 -7.86 25.95 -3.21
CA ASN A 53 -7.00 25.44 -4.27
C ASN A 53 -6.30 24.13 -3.80
N ASP A 54 -6.77 22.99 -4.29
CA ASP A 54 -6.26 21.66 -3.94
C ASP A 54 -4.77 21.47 -4.30
N VAL A 55 -4.30 22.10 -5.38
CA VAL A 55 -2.90 22.02 -5.83
C VAL A 55 -1.94 22.55 -4.75
N LEU A 56 -2.33 23.58 -4.01
CA LEU A 56 -1.49 24.11 -2.92
C LEU A 56 -1.33 23.11 -1.78
N PHE A 57 -2.42 22.40 -1.44
CA PHE A 57 -2.41 21.35 -0.42
C PHE A 57 -1.60 20.13 -0.89
N THR A 58 -1.76 19.67 -2.15
CA THR A 58 -0.93 18.56 -2.67
C THR A 58 0.56 18.91 -2.71
N ASN A 59 0.92 20.14 -3.06
CA ASN A 59 2.33 20.56 -3.06
C ASN A 59 2.90 20.67 -1.63
N LYS A 60 2.08 21.10 -0.66
CA LYS A 60 2.45 21.12 0.76
C LYS A 60 2.59 19.70 1.33
N ALA A 61 1.67 18.79 1.02
CA ALA A 61 1.75 17.37 1.38
C ALA A 61 3.02 16.72 0.82
N LEU A 62 3.38 17.03 -0.43
CA LEU A 62 4.61 16.55 -1.06
C LEU A 62 5.87 17.06 -0.34
N CYS A 63 5.90 18.30 0.12
CA CYS A 63 6.99 18.81 0.96
C CYS A 63 7.12 18.03 2.28
N PHE A 64 5.99 17.77 2.95
CA PHE A 64 5.98 17.00 4.19
C PHE A 64 6.48 15.57 4.00
N LEU A 65 6.10 14.90 2.90
CA LEU A 65 6.64 13.60 2.52
C LEU A 65 8.17 13.63 2.36
N LYS A 66 8.73 14.65 1.69
CA LYS A 66 10.19 14.79 1.55
C LYS A 66 10.90 15.07 2.87
N LEU A 67 10.21 15.67 3.83
CA LEU A 67 10.69 15.91 5.19
C LEU A 67 10.44 14.72 6.13
N LYS A 68 9.85 13.61 5.66
CA LYS A 68 9.46 12.44 6.46
C LYS A 68 8.45 12.76 7.59
N ARG A 69 7.66 13.81 7.39
CA ARG A 69 6.57 14.25 8.28
C ARG A 69 5.25 13.67 7.78
N PHE A 70 5.07 12.37 8.00
CA PHE A 70 4.04 11.58 7.30
C PHE A 70 2.62 11.86 7.78
N ASP A 71 2.43 12.14 9.08
CA ASP A 71 1.13 12.51 9.63
C ASP A 71 0.63 13.85 9.05
N GLU A 72 1.50 14.86 8.99
CA GLU A 72 1.16 16.13 8.37
C GLU A 72 0.92 16.00 6.87
N ALA A 73 1.70 15.18 6.17
CA ALA A 73 1.45 14.89 4.77
C ALA A 73 0.08 14.24 4.53
N CYS A 74 -0.30 13.30 5.40
CA CYS A 74 -1.61 12.64 5.37
C CYS A 74 -2.74 13.65 5.60
N SER A 75 -2.58 14.56 6.56
CA SER A 75 -3.54 15.63 6.84
C SER A 75 -3.74 16.56 5.64
N GLU A 76 -2.66 17.11 5.07
CA GLU A 76 -2.75 18.00 3.91
C GLU A 76 -3.29 17.30 2.65
N ALA A 77 -2.97 16.01 2.46
CA ALA A 77 -3.54 15.23 1.37
C ALA A 77 -5.06 15.05 1.54
N ARG A 78 -5.56 14.84 2.77
CA ARG A 78 -7.00 14.76 3.06
C ARG A 78 -7.70 16.10 2.82
N GLU A 79 -7.08 17.22 3.23
CA GLU A 79 -7.61 18.56 2.92
C GLU A 79 -7.69 18.80 1.41
N SER A 80 -6.67 18.39 0.66
CA SER A 80 -6.71 18.44 -0.81
C SER A 80 -7.87 17.62 -1.39
N ILE A 81 -8.14 16.42 -0.86
CA ILE A 81 -9.22 15.54 -1.31
C ILE A 81 -10.59 16.11 -0.91
N ALA A 82 -10.70 16.78 0.24
CA ALA A 82 -11.93 17.43 0.67
C ALA A 82 -12.32 18.59 -0.27
N ILE A 83 -11.32 19.30 -0.81
CA ILE A 83 -11.53 20.37 -1.80
C ILE A 83 -11.81 19.79 -3.19
N ALA A 84 -11.02 18.79 -3.61
CA ALA A 84 -11.13 18.15 -4.92
C ALA A 84 -11.16 16.62 -4.76
N PRO A 85 -12.36 16.00 -4.66
CA PRO A 85 -12.50 14.57 -4.42
C PRO A 85 -11.90 13.68 -5.52
N ASN A 86 -11.79 14.21 -6.74
CA ASN A 86 -11.19 13.54 -7.90
C ASN A 86 -9.69 13.84 -8.07
N SER A 87 -9.02 14.44 -7.07
CA SER A 87 -7.59 14.78 -7.18
C SER A 87 -6.72 13.53 -7.14
N VAL A 88 -6.25 13.08 -8.31
CA VAL A 88 -5.34 11.94 -8.47
C VAL A 88 -4.10 12.09 -7.58
N LYS A 89 -3.49 13.28 -7.59
CA LYS A 89 -2.29 13.58 -6.79
C LYS A 89 -2.59 13.59 -5.29
N GLY A 90 -3.75 14.08 -4.87
CA GLY A 90 -4.18 14.03 -3.48
C GLY A 90 -4.27 12.60 -2.96
N HIS A 91 -5.00 11.73 -3.67
CA HIS A 91 -5.14 10.31 -3.32
C HIS A 91 -3.80 9.56 -3.35
N TYR A 92 -2.95 9.85 -4.34
CA TYR A 92 -1.62 9.24 -4.45
C TYR A 92 -0.71 9.60 -3.27
N LEU A 93 -0.64 10.90 -2.90
CA LEU A 93 0.17 11.35 -1.77
C LEU A 93 -0.39 10.85 -0.42
N LEU A 94 -1.71 10.73 -0.30
CA LEU A 94 -2.35 10.08 0.84
C LEU A 94 -1.90 8.62 0.95
N GLY A 95 -1.97 7.87 -0.15
CA GLY A 95 -1.50 6.49 -0.23
C GLY A 95 -0.03 6.32 0.17
N GLN A 96 0.87 7.13 -0.39
CA GLN A 96 2.28 7.11 -0.01
C GLN A 96 2.49 7.41 1.48
N SER A 97 1.81 8.43 2.01
CA SER A 97 1.92 8.81 3.42
C SER A 97 1.47 7.66 4.33
N LEU A 98 0.39 6.97 3.96
CA LEU A 98 -0.14 5.84 4.71
C LEU A 98 0.77 4.61 4.65
N ILE A 99 1.47 4.36 3.53
CA ILE A 99 2.51 3.30 3.46
C ILE A 99 3.60 3.58 4.50
N HIS A 100 4.03 4.83 4.64
CA HIS A 100 5.07 5.20 5.59
C HIS A 100 4.60 5.19 7.05
N LEU A 101 3.29 5.35 7.29
CA LEU A 101 2.65 5.22 8.60
C LEU A 101 2.25 3.77 8.93
N GLU A 102 2.65 2.80 8.11
CA GLU A 102 2.31 1.37 8.25
C GLU A 102 0.80 1.06 8.24
N ARG A 103 -0.01 1.99 7.72
CA ARG A 103 -1.46 1.83 7.54
C ARG A 103 -1.74 1.30 6.15
N TYR A 104 -1.28 0.07 5.89
CA TYR A 104 -1.22 -0.49 4.55
C TYR A 104 -2.58 -0.71 3.89
N ASP A 105 -3.60 -1.14 4.64
CA ASP A 105 -4.94 -1.37 4.09
C ASP A 105 -5.57 -0.05 3.60
N ASP A 106 -5.48 1.01 4.42
CA ASP A 106 -5.93 2.35 4.02
C ASP A 106 -5.14 2.88 2.81
N ALA A 107 -3.83 2.57 2.75
CA ALA A 107 -2.98 2.98 1.64
C ALA A 107 -3.41 2.32 0.32
N VAL A 108 -3.74 1.03 0.33
CA VAL A 108 -4.26 0.30 -0.84
C VAL A 108 -5.53 0.97 -1.36
N ILE A 109 -6.48 1.28 -0.48
CA ILE A 109 -7.74 1.95 -0.86
C ILE A 109 -7.48 3.31 -1.50
N ALA A 110 -6.61 4.13 -0.90
CA ALA A 110 -6.26 5.45 -1.43
C ALA A 110 -5.59 5.34 -2.82
N LEU A 111 -4.67 4.39 -3.01
CA LEU A 111 -3.96 4.19 -4.27
C LEU A 111 -4.86 3.62 -5.39
N GLN A 112 -5.78 2.70 -5.06
CA GLN A 112 -6.80 2.23 -6.00
C GLN A 112 -7.71 3.38 -6.45
N THR A 113 -8.10 4.24 -5.50
CA THR A 113 -8.89 5.44 -5.82
C THR A 113 -8.11 6.41 -6.71
N ALA A 114 -6.81 6.60 -6.46
CA ALA A 114 -5.93 7.38 -7.33
C ALA A 114 -5.85 6.79 -8.75
N GLN A 115 -5.70 5.47 -8.88
CA GLN A 115 -5.64 4.77 -10.16
C GLN A 115 -6.95 4.96 -10.95
N LYS A 116 -8.09 4.77 -10.30
CA LYS A 116 -9.41 4.98 -10.90
C LYS A 116 -9.54 6.38 -11.51
N TYR A 117 -9.23 7.42 -10.73
CA TYR A 117 -9.33 8.80 -11.23
C TYR A 117 -8.26 9.13 -12.27
N ALA A 118 -7.08 8.48 -12.24
CA ALA A 118 -6.07 8.66 -13.26
C ALA A 118 -6.54 8.14 -14.62
N LEU A 119 -7.21 6.98 -14.64
CA LEU A 119 -7.82 6.40 -15.84
C LEU A 119 -8.97 7.27 -16.37
N GLU A 120 -9.86 7.74 -15.49
CA GLU A 120 -10.98 8.63 -15.86
C GLU A 120 -10.51 9.98 -16.44
N GLN A 121 -9.37 10.50 -15.97
CA GLN A 121 -8.83 11.79 -16.41
C GLN A 121 -7.80 11.67 -17.54
N HIS A 122 -7.54 10.46 -18.04
CA HIS A 122 -6.49 10.16 -19.03
C HIS A 122 -5.11 10.73 -18.65
N LYS A 123 -4.76 10.70 -17.36
CA LYS A 123 -3.48 11.20 -16.86
C LYS A 123 -2.43 10.09 -16.82
N ASN A 124 -1.20 10.41 -17.22
CA ASN A 124 -0.09 9.46 -17.25
C ASN A 124 0.57 9.27 -15.87
N PHE A 125 -0.19 8.78 -14.88
CA PHE A 125 0.30 8.41 -13.54
C PHE A 125 0.42 6.88 -13.35
N GLY A 126 0.15 6.10 -14.39
CA GLY A 126 -0.10 4.66 -14.28
C GLY A 126 1.02 3.89 -13.58
N GLU A 127 2.28 4.09 -13.98
CA GLU A 127 3.42 3.32 -13.48
C GLU A 127 3.76 3.61 -12.01
N GLU A 128 3.74 4.88 -11.59
CA GLU A 128 4.05 5.27 -10.21
C GLU A 128 2.99 4.81 -9.20
N ILE A 129 1.71 4.94 -9.58
CA ILE A 129 0.58 4.47 -8.77
C ILE A 129 0.64 2.94 -8.66
N ALA A 130 0.87 2.27 -9.78
CA ALA A 130 1.02 0.83 -9.85
C ALA A 130 2.13 0.27 -8.95
N GLN A 131 3.32 0.86 -9.02
CA GLN A 131 4.44 0.45 -8.16
C GLN A 131 4.12 0.64 -6.69
N SER A 132 3.51 1.77 -6.34
CA SER A 132 3.11 2.06 -4.96
C SER A 132 2.03 1.10 -4.48
N LEU A 133 1.07 0.74 -5.35
CA LEU A 133 0.00 -0.20 -5.05
C LEU A 133 0.54 -1.61 -4.79
N ARG A 134 1.44 -2.12 -5.64
CA ARG A 134 2.11 -3.41 -5.41
C ARG A 134 2.86 -3.43 -4.09
N SER A 135 3.62 -2.37 -3.80
CA SER A 135 4.34 -2.26 -2.53
C SER A 135 3.37 -2.20 -1.34
N ALA A 136 2.26 -1.47 -1.44
CA ALA A 136 1.27 -1.37 -0.37
C ALA A 136 0.56 -2.71 -0.11
N LYS A 137 0.15 -3.42 -1.17
CA LYS A 137 -0.48 -4.74 -1.08
C LYS A 137 0.46 -5.76 -0.45
N SER A 138 1.70 -5.85 -0.94
CA SER A 138 2.73 -6.73 -0.39
C SER A 138 2.95 -6.46 1.12
N LYS A 139 3.07 -5.19 1.52
CA LYS A 139 3.23 -4.82 2.94
C LYS A 139 1.99 -5.08 3.80
N SER A 140 0.79 -4.82 3.28
CA SER A 140 -0.48 -5.16 3.95
C SER A 140 -0.53 -6.67 4.24
N TRP A 141 -0.22 -7.47 3.23
CA TRP A 141 -0.16 -8.92 3.36
C TRP A 141 0.86 -9.35 4.41
N GLN A 142 2.10 -8.83 4.35
CA GLN A 142 3.13 -9.13 5.35
C GLN A 142 2.70 -8.75 6.77
N SER A 143 2.04 -7.61 6.95
CA SER A 143 1.54 -7.17 8.26
C SER A 143 0.44 -8.10 8.80
N ARG A 144 -0.50 -8.53 7.95
CA ARG A 144 -1.55 -9.49 8.33
C ARG A 144 -0.96 -10.86 8.65
N GLU A 145 0.01 -11.30 7.86
CA GLU A 145 0.69 -12.57 8.07
C GLU A 145 1.50 -12.58 9.37
N GLN A 146 2.24 -11.50 9.66
CA GLN A 146 2.94 -11.34 10.93
C GLN A 146 1.99 -11.42 12.14
N LYS A 147 0.82 -10.78 12.04
CA LYS A 147 -0.22 -10.87 13.09
C LYS A 147 -0.75 -12.30 13.24
N ARG A 148 -1.00 -13.00 12.13
CA ARG A 148 -1.44 -14.40 12.14
C ARG A 148 -0.40 -15.30 12.82
N ILE A 149 0.86 -15.19 12.43
CA ILE A 149 1.98 -15.95 13.04
C ILE A 149 2.10 -15.63 14.53
N ALA A 150 1.99 -14.35 14.93
CA ALA A 150 2.06 -13.96 16.33
C ALA A 150 0.92 -14.60 17.17
N GLN A 151 -0.31 -14.60 16.65
CA GLN A 151 -1.45 -15.25 17.29
C GLN A 151 -1.27 -16.77 17.38
N GLU A 152 -0.73 -17.40 16.34
CA GLU A 152 -0.43 -18.85 16.34
C GLU A 152 0.63 -19.21 17.38
N LEU A 153 1.72 -18.43 17.49
CA LEU A 153 2.76 -18.63 18.50
C LEU A 153 2.23 -18.41 19.92
N GLU A 154 1.38 -17.41 20.11
CA GLU A 154 0.70 -17.17 21.38
C GLU A 154 -0.20 -18.35 21.78
N LEU A 155 -0.98 -18.86 20.83
CA LEU A 155 -1.83 -20.03 21.03
C LEU A 155 -1.01 -21.29 21.33
N GLU A 156 0.07 -21.54 20.59
CA GLU A 156 0.97 -22.66 20.85
C GLU A 156 1.53 -22.59 22.28
N SER A 157 2.04 -21.42 22.69
CA SER A 157 2.54 -21.21 24.05
C SER A 157 1.46 -21.43 25.11
N TYR A 158 0.26 -20.90 24.88
CA TYR A 158 -0.88 -21.07 25.77
C TYR A 158 -1.26 -22.55 25.93
N MET A 159 -1.36 -23.30 24.84
CA MET A 159 -1.65 -24.74 24.87
C MET A 159 -0.56 -25.53 25.58
N MET A 160 0.72 -25.21 25.34
CA MET A 160 1.86 -25.84 26.02
C MET A 160 1.84 -25.59 27.53
N ASN A 161 1.43 -24.39 27.96
CA ASN A 161 1.27 -24.04 29.36
C ASN A 161 0.11 -24.82 29.99
N LEU A 162 -1.05 -24.91 29.32
CA LEU A 162 -2.18 -25.71 29.81
C LEU A 162 -1.82 -27.19 29.99
N ILE A 163 -1.08 -27.76 29.03
CA ILE A 163 -0.60 -29.16 29.13
C ILE A 163 0.34 -29.32 30.34
N SER A 164 1.19 -28.33 30.60
CA SER A 164 2.12 -28.37 31.73
C SER A 164 1.39 -28.25 33.07
N LEU A 165 0.38 -27.37 33.15
CA LEU A 165 -0.49 -27.26 34.33
C LEU A 165 -1.34 -28.52 34.56
N ASP A 166 -1.87 -29.12 33.50
CA ASP A 166 -2.61 -30.40 33.57
C ASP A 166 -1.71 -31.52 34.09
N LYS A 167 -0.44 -31.56 33.66
CA LYS A 167 0.56 -32.47 34.22
C LYS A 167 0.74 -32.25 35.71
N GLU A 168 1.04 -31.02 36.14
CA GLU A 168 1.27 -30.69 37.55
C GLU A 168 0.08 -31.10 38.43
N LYS A 169 -1.14 -30.77 37.98
CA LYS A 169 -2.37 -31.15 38.67
C LYS A 169 -2.52 -32.67 38.79
N GLN A 170 -2.36 -33.40 37.70
CA GLN A 170 -2.47 -34.87 37.72
C GLN A 170 -1.39 -35.50 38.60
N THR A 171 -0.15 -34.98 38.58
CA THR A 171 0.91 -35.49 39.45
C THR A 171 0.67 -35.20 40.93
N ALA A 172 0.03 -34.08 41.26
CA ALA A 172 -0.31 -33.71 42.64
C ALA A 172 -1.49 -34.53 43.21
N GLU A 173 -2.37 -35.06 42.35
CA GLU A 173 -3.49 -35.92 42.75
C GLU A 173 -3.06 -37.38 43.05
N VAL A 174 -1.84 -37.79 42.66
CA VAL A 174 -1.31 -39.13 42.98
C VAL A 174 -0.73 -39.14 44.39
N ASP A 175 -1.22 -40.05 45.23
CA ASP A 175 -0.69 -40.25 46.58
C ASP A 175 0.75 -40.80 46.55
N GLN A 176 1.67 -40.10 47.22
CA GLN A 176 3.08 -40.49 47.32
C GLN A 176 3.31 -41.76 48.15
N GLY A 177 2.33 -42.15 48.99
CA GLY A 177 2.39 -43.39 49.78
C GLY A 177 1.97 -44.65 49.04
N ASP A 178 1.49 -44.52 47.79
CA ASP A 178 1.02 -45.63 46.97
C ASP A 178 2.19 -46.47 46.42
N GLU A 179 2.14 -47.81 46.57
CA GLU A 179 3.15 -48.73 46.04
C GLU A 179 3.31 -48.61 44.51
N GLU A 180 2.26 -48.17 43.81
CA GLU A 180 2.27 -47.95 42.35
C GLU A 180 2.57 -46.49 41.94
N TYR A 181 2.97 -45.61 42.86
CA TYR A 181 3.20 -44.18 42.58
C TYR A 181 4.09 -43.94 41.35
N ALA A 182 5.24 -44.63 41.29
CA ALA A 182 6.19 -44.48 40.19
C ALA A 182 5.61 -44.89 38.82
N GLU A 183 4.78 -45.95 38.79
CA GLU A 183 4.11 -46.44 37.59
C GLU A 183 3.05 -45.44 37.10
N LYS A 184 2.25 -44.89 38.03
CA LYS A 184 1.22 -43.89 37.74
C LYS A 184 1.81 -42.59 37.20
N ILE A 185 2.88 -42.07 37.82
CA ILE A 185 3.60 -40.88 37.34
C ILE A 185 4.19 -41.12 35.94
N LYS A 186 4.81 -42.28 35.70
CA LYS A 186 5.36 -42.62 34.39
C LYS A 186 4.29 -42.66 33.30
N LYS A 187 3.08 -43.15 33.63
CA LYS A 187 1.92 -43.16 32.73
C LYS A 187 1.37 -41.76 32.45
N ILE A 188 1.33 -40.88 33.46
CA ILE A 188 0.98 -39.47 33.27
C ILE A 188 2.00 -38.81 32.34
N ASP A 189 3.30 -39.01 32.59
CA ASP A 189 4.37 -38.46 31.78
C ASP A 189 4.37 -38.95 30.33
N SER A 190 4.02 -40.20 30.07
CA SER A 190 3.91 -40.71 28.69
C SER A 190 2.70 -40.10 27.97
N LYS A 191 1.56 -39.97 28.66
CA LYS A 191 0.35 -39.35 28.11
C LYS A 191 0.55 -37.86 27.81
N ILE A 192 1.18 -37.13 28.71
CA ILE A 192 1.50 -35.71 28.53
C ILE A 192 2.50 -35.52 27.39
N ARG A 193 3.52 -36.40 27.27
CA ARG A 193 4.44 -36.39 26.14
C ARG A 193 3.72 -36.58 24.81
N SER A 194 2.85 -37.60 24.69
CA SER A 194 2.04 -37.82 23.47
C SER A 194 1.23 -36.59 23.09
N ARG A 195 0.50 -35.99 24.05
CA ARG A 195 -0.29 -34.78 23.81
C ARG A 195 0.58 -33.60 23.37
N ARG A 196 1.76 -33.44 23.97
CA ARG A 196 2.69 -32.37 23.61
C ARG A 196 3.20 -32.55 22.18
N ASP A 197 3.55 -33.77 21.82
CA ASP A 197 4.06 -34.12 20.49
C ASP A 197 2.97 -33.98 19.42
N GLU A 198 1.72 -34.36 19.73
CA GLU A 198 0.55 -34.12 18.87
C GLU A 198 0.34 -32.63 18.60
N VAL A 199 0.34 -31.79 19.64
CA VAL A 199 0.19 -30.33 19.47
C VAL A 199 1.33 -29.75 18.65
N LYS A 200 2.59 -30.12 18.94
CA LYS A 200 3.74 -29.69 18.13
C LYS A 200 3.61 -30.13 16.67
N SER A 201 3.18 -31.36 16.43
CA SER A 201 2.97 -31.89 15.08
C SER A 201 1.90 -31.09 14.33
N LEU A 202 0.80 -30.71 15.00
CA LEU A 202 -0.25 -29.88 14.40
C LEU A 202 0.30 -28.50 13.96
N PHE A 203 1.08 -27.84 14.81
CA PHE A 203 1.68 -26.54 14.47
C PHE A 203 2.82 -26.66 13.43
N ALA A 204 3.58 -27.76 13.42
CA ALA A 204 4.61 -28.02 12.41
C ALA A 204 4.02 -28.21 11.00
N GLN A 205 2.88 -28.90 10.87
CA GLN A 205 2.16 -29.03 9.58
C GLN A 205 1.65 -27.68 9.04
N ILE A 206 1.49 -26.68 9.91
CA ILE A 206 1.15 -25.31 9.51
C ILE A 206 2.41 -24.56 9.06
N ASP A 207 3.58 -24.86 9.63
CA ASP A 207 4.86 -24.23 9.33
C ASP A 207 5.34 -24.52 7.90
N ASP A 208 5.17 -25.76 7.40
CA ASP A 208 5.51 -26.10 6.01
C ASP A 208 4.69 -25.29 4.97
N ARG A 209 3.52 -24.78 5.37
CA ARG A 209 2.67 -23.86 4.58
C ARG A 209 3.05 -22.37 4.72
N ARG A 210 4.11 -22.04 5.48
CA ARG A 210 4.67 -20.68 5.68
C ARG A 210 5.77 -20.31 4.66
N LYS A 211 6.14 -21.19 3.72
CA LYS A 211 7.06 -20.82 2.63
C LYS A 211 6.57 -19.55 1.92
N MET A 212 7.53 -18.65 1.63
CA MET A 212 7.30 -17.30 1.07
C MET A 212 6.19 -17.29 0.03
N ARG A 213 5.09 -16.63 0.39
CA ARG A 213 3.89 -16.46 -0.42
C ARG A 213 4.04 -15.20 -1.27
N GLU A 214 4.78 -15.32 -2.36
CA GLU A 214 4.85 -14.28 -3.39
C GLU A 214 4.16 -14.78 -4.65
N VAL A 215 3.21 -13.99 -5.16
CA VAL A 215 2.64 -14.25 -6.48
C VAL A 215 3.71 -13.85 -7.50
N PRO A 216 4.17 -14.77 -8.36
CA PRO A 216 5.14 -14.42 -9.37
C PRO A 216 4.64 -13.31 -10.31
N ASP A 217 5.46 -12.30 -10.59
CA ASP A 217 5.10 -11.13 -11.41
C ASP A 217 4.53 -11.45 -12.79
N TYR A 218 4.83 -12.63 -13.34
CA TYR A 218 4.31 -13.09 -14.64
C TYR A 218 2.85 -13.59 -14.57
N LEU A 219 2.34 -13.90 -13.38
CA LEU A 219 0.93 -14.23 -13.14
C LEU A 219 0.08 -12.99 -12.85
N CYS A 220 0.72 -11.82 -12.71
CA CYS A 220 0.05 -10.56 -12.42
C CYS A 220 -0.21 -9.77 -13.70
N ASP A 221 -1.40 -9.16 -13.76
CA ASP A 221 -1.81 -8.25 -14.82
C ASP A 221 -0.89 -7.01 -14.87
N LYS A 222 -0.73 -6.43 -16.08
CA LYS A 222 0.11 -5.25 -16.26
C LYS A 222 -0.64 -3.92 -16.10
N ILE A 223 -1.96 -3.95 -15.90
CA ILE A 223 -2.80 -2.77 -15.67
C ILE A 223 -3.27 -2.73 -14.20
N SER A 224 -3.96 -3.76 -13.73
CA SER A 224 -4.47 -3.87 -12.36
C SER A 224 -3.42 -4.35 -11.36
N PHE A 225 -2.42 -5.12 -11.82
CA PHE A 225 -1.42 -5.80 -10.96
C PHE A 225 -2.01 -6.86 -10.03
N ASP A 226 -3.27 -7.23 -10.28
CA ASP A 226 -3.92 -8.36 -9.64
C ASP A 226 -3.55 -9.65 -10.36
N LEU A 227 -3.78 -10.78 -9.71
CA LEU A 227 -3.65 -12.09 -10.35
C LEU A 227 -4.54 -12.16 -11.61
N LEU A 228 -4.01 -12.78 -12.67
CA LEU A 228 -4.69 -12.93 -13.96
C LEU A 228 -5.91 -13.87 -13.87
N LYS A 229 -7.12 -13.31 -13.73
CA LYS A 229 -8.38 -14.09 -13.67
C LYS A 229 -8.85 -14.53 -15.05
N ASN A 230 -8.82 -13.61 -16.01
CA ASN A 230 -9.24 -13.86 -17.40
C ASN A 230 -8.16 -13.35 -18.35
N PRO A 231 -7.04 -14.08 -18.48
CA PRO A 231 -5.90 -13.62 -19.25
C PRO A 231 -6.19 -13.59 -20.75
N VAL A 232 -5.87 -12.47 -21.39
CA VAL A 232 -5.88 -12.26 -22.85
C VAL A 232 -4.52 -11.76 -23.28
N ILE A 233 -4.03 -12.23 -24.43
CA ILE A 233 -2.74 -11.84 -25.00
C ILE A 233 -2.94 -10.89 -26.18
N THR A 234 -2.12 -9.84 -26.24
CA THR A 234 -2.07 -8.91 -27.38
C THR A 234 -1.13 -9.43 -28.46
N PRO A 235 -1.20 -8.91 -29.71
CA PRO A 235 -0.23 -9.24 -30.76
C PRO A 235 1.23 -8.88 -30.40
N SER A 236 1.43 -8.02 -29.40
CA SER A 236 2.75 -7.70 -28.83
C SER A 236 3.29 -8.80 -27.91
N GLY A 237 2.50 -9.85 -27.63
CA GLY A 237 2.87 -10.95 -26.75
C GLY A 237 2.65 -10.67 -25.25
N ILE A 238 1.94 -9.59 -24.91
CA ILE A 238 1.74 -9.17 -23.52
C ILE A 238 0.37 -9.67 -23.05
N THR A 239 0.33 -10.30 -21.88
CA THR A 239 -0.90 -10.83 -21.29
C THR A 239 -1.47 -9.83 -20.30
N TYR A 240 -2.79 -9.61 -20.40
CA TYR A 240 -3.55 -8.75 -19.52
C TYR A 240 -4.80 -9.45 -19.00
N ASN A 241 -5.39 -8.92 -17.93
CA ASN A 241 -6.76 -9.24 -17.56
C ASN A 241 -7.73 -8.62 -18.58
N LYS A 242 -8.64 -9.45 -19.12
CA LYS A 242 -9.60 -9.05 -20.16
C LYS A 242 -10.35 -7.76 -19.82
N LYS A 243 -10.89 -7.70 -18.60
CA LYS A 243 -11.65 -6.53 -18.12
C LYS A 243 -10.80 -5.26 -18.16
N ASP A 244 -9.57 -5.33 -17.68
CA ASP A 244 -8.70 -4.17 -17.53
C ASP A 244 -8.23 -3.63 -18.88
N ILE A 245 -7.86 -4.52 -19.82
CA ILE A 245 -7.46 -4.11 -21.17
C ILE A 245 -8.65 -3.60 -22.01
N GLU A 246 -9.85 -4.19 -21.85
CA GLU A 246 -11.06 -3.70 -22.52
C GLU A 246 -11.45 -2.31 -22.02
N GLU A 247 -11.39 -2.08 -20.70
CA GLU A 247 -11.61 -0.75 -20.13
C GLU A 247 -10.58 0.26 -20.61
N HIS A 248 -9.30 -0.12 -20.71
CA HIS A 248 -8.24 0.73 -21.27
C HIS A 248 -8.52 1.09 -22.74
N LEU A 249 -8.88 0.12 -23.57
CA LEU A 249 -9.16 0.36 -25.00
C LEU A 249 -10.38 1.27 -25.21
N GLN A 250 -11.40 1.16 -24.36
CA GLN A 250 -12.60 2.00 -24.43
C GLN A 250 -12.37 3.40 -23.90
N LYS A 251 -11.69 3.54 -22.75
CA LYS A 251 -11.54 4.82 -22.06
C LYS A 251 -10.31 5.56 -22.55
N VAL A 252 -9.14 4.92 -22.55
CA VAL A 252 -7.85 5.59 -22.75
C VAL A 252 -7.49 5.72 -24.22
N GLY A 253 -7.61 4.63 -24.99
CA GLY A 253 -7.38 4.66 -26.43
C GLY A 253 -6.96 3.33 -27.04
N HIS A 254 -6.96 3.29 -28.36
CA HIS A 254 -6.74 2.09 -29.18
C HIS A 254 -5.25 1.77 -29.36
N PHE A 255 -4.55 1.58 -28.25
CA PHE A 255 -3.14 1.20 -28.21
C PHE A 255 -2.83 0.31 -27.00
N ASP A 256 -1.82 -0.55 -27.14
CA ASP A 256 -1.33 -1.44 -26.09
C ASP A 256 -0.64 -0.62 -24.98
N PRO A 257 -1.02 -0.77 -23.70
CA PRO A 257 -0.53 0.07 -22.60
C PRO A 257 0.99 0.03 -22.40
N VAL A 258 1.64 -1.08 -22.74
CA VAL A 258 3.07 -1.29 -22.45
C VAL A 258 3.91 -1.05 -23.70
N SER A 259 3.52 -1.64 -24.83
CA SER A 259 4.27 -1.55 -26.08
C SER A 259 3.92 -0.33 -26.92
N SER A 260 2.86 0.42 -26.57
CA SER A 260 2.35 1.58 -27.31
C SER A 260 1.99 1.30 -28.78
N ARG A 261 1.87 0.03 -29.17
CA ARG A 261 1.45 -0.36 -30.52
C ARG A 261 -0.06 -0.20 -30.68
N LYS A 262 -0.53 0.08 -31.90
CA LYS A 262 -1.98 0.15 -32.18
C LYS A 262 -2.64 -1.18 -31.81
N LEU A 263 -3.70 -1.12 -31.00
CA LEU A 263 -4.41 -2.28 -30.47
C LEU A 263 -5.90 -1.99 -30.48
N THR A 264 -6.69 -2.96 -30.91
CA THR A 264 -8.16 -2.89 -30.90
C THR A 264 -8.73 -4.14 -30.24
N SER A 265 -9.97 -4.06 -29.75
CA SER A 265 -10.59 -5.12 -28.91
C SER A 265 -10.69 -6.48 -29.63
N ASP A 266 -10.86 -6.46 -30.94
CA ASP A 266 -10.87 -7.63 -31.83
C ASP A 266 -9.51 -8.35 -31.94
N MET A 267 -8.42 -7.67 -31.59
CA MET A 267 -7.06 -8.26 -31.61
C MET A 267 -6.72 -9.03 -30.33
N LEU A 268 -7.60 -9.01 -29.32
CA LEU A 268 -7.37 -9.69 -28.04
C LEU A 268 -7.67 -11.18 -28.17
N VAL A 269 -6.66 -12.02 -27.92
CA VAL A 269 -6.81 -13.48 -27.97
C VAL A 269 -6.84 -14.05 -26.54
N PRO A 270 -7.81 -14.90 -26.18
CA PRO A 270 -7.79 -15.58 -24.88
C PRO A 270 -6.51 -16.39 -24.69
N ASN A 271 -5.79 -16.14 -23.60
CA ASN A 271 -4.57 -16.88 -23.27
C ASN A 271 -4.91 -18.06 -22.37
N LEU A 272 -5.38 -19.15 -22.98
CA LEU A 272 -5.81 -20.36 -22.27
C LEU A 272 -4.68 -21.00 -21.46
N VAL A 273 -3.45 -20.95 -21.98
CA VAL A 273 -2.25 -21.48 -21.28
C VAL A 273 -2.03 -20.73 -19.97
N MET A 274 -2.03 -19.40 -20.00
CA MET A 274 -1.88 -18.62 -18.76
C MET A 274 -3.05 -18.83 -17.81
N LYS A 275 -4.26 -19.10 -18.32
CA LYS A 275 -5.41 -19.43 -17.47
C LYS A 275 -5.18 -20.75 -16.74
N GLU A 276 -4.69 -21.79 -17.41
CA GLU A 276 -4.34 -23.06 -16.78
C GLU A 276 -3.23 -22.87 -15.74
N VAL A 277 -2.16 -22.14 -16.08
CA VAL A 277 -1.04 -21.87 -15.16
C VAL A 277 -1.52 -21.15 -13.90
N VAL A 278 -2.37 -20.11 -14.03
CA VAL A 278 -2.93 -19.41 -12.86
C VAL A 278 -3.85 -20.33 -12.06
N THR A 279 -4.63 -21.19 -12.73
CA THR A 279 -5.52 -22.14 -12.04
C THR A 279 -4.72 -23.14 -11.21
N THR A 280 -3.70 -23.75 -11.79
CA THR A 280 -2.79 -24.67 -11.08
C THR A 280 -2.06 -23.95 -9.94
N PHE A 281 -1.62 -22.70 -10.16
CA PHE A 281 -1.02 -21.90 -9.10
C PHE A 281 -1.99 -21.67 -7.94
N LEU A 282 -3.26 -21.35 -8.21
CA LEU A 282 -4.30 -21.16 -7.18
C LEU A 282 -4.67 -22.46 -6.45
N GLU A 283 -4.70 -23.60 -7.14
CA GLU A 283 -4.92 -24.91 -6.50
C GLU A 283 -3.85 -25.23 -5.44
N GLU A 284 -2.61 -24.83 -5.70
CA GLU A 284 -1.50 -24.98 -4.75
C GLU A 284 -1.41 -23.81 -3.75
N ASN A 285 -2.02 -22.66 -4.08
CA ASN A 285 -1.87 -21.40 -3.36
C ASN A 285 -3.22 -20.66 -3.22
N GLU A 286 -4.18 -21.26 -2.53
CA GLU A 286 -5.51 -20.65 -2.28
C GLU A 286 -5.40 -19.24 -1.68
N TRP A 287 -4.35 -18.97 -0.91
CA TRP A 287 -4.07 -17.66 -0.33
C TRP A 287 -3.86 -16.54 -1.37
N ALA A 288 -3.53 -16.88 -2.61
CA ALA A 288 -3.26 -15.92 -3.67
C ALA A 288 -4.53 -15.36 -4.32
N GLU A 289 -5.71 -15.89 -3.99
CA GLU A 289 -6.99 -15.36 -4.47
C GLU A 289 -7.29 -13.94 -3.94
N ASP A 290 -6.71 -13.61 -2.79
CA ASP A 290 -6.82 -12.30 -2.10
C ASP A 290 -5.68 -11.31 -2.43
N TYR A 291 -4.78 -11.64 -3.37
CA TYR A 291 -3.64 -10.80 -3.80
C TYR A 291 -4.04 -9.70 -4.80
#